data_AF-A0A822J3K4-F1
#
_entry.id   AF-A0A822J3K4-F1
#
_cell.length_a   1.000
_cell.length_b   1.000
_cell.length_c   1.000
_cell.angle_alpha   90.00
_cell.angle_beta   90.00
_cell.angle_gamma   90.00
#
_symmetry.space_group_name_H-M   'P 1'
#
loop_
_entity.id
_entity.type
_entity.pdbx_description
1 polymer ?
#
loop_
_entity_poly.entity_id
_entity_poly.type
_entity_poly.pdbx_seq_one_letter_code
_entity_poly.pdbx_strand_id
1 'polypeptide(L)'
;MVELKFKRFTLNQRIQHIIFFTSFILLAYTGFPLKFPEEWWSRWMIESVGGFDNRTFIHHFSGLAMIGVSIYHVVYHILEKPRYDILFNLQDLEDFKQQIMYYLRYSDEHPKFGRYTWKQKFEYFGAGFGAVIMGFTGLLMWQPFEAMKYFPIGFVQIANLFHTWEAVLASIAVFIGHIYDEHFGKFPNLSWLTGNIPEEEMRHEHPLEYEEAMKSQKIANPENMEHKEHKNILIVGFGKLVFTIIFLAICIWMVWISYSVLMEAVKTYVLHVV
;
A
#
# COMPACT_ATOMS: atom_id res chain seq x y z
N MET A 1 -31.36 13.08 -1.65
CA MET A 1 -30.92 13.18 -0.24
C MET A 1 -29.58 13.92 -0.23
N VAL A 2 -29.37 14.78 0.76
CA VAL A 2 -28.07 15.44 0.99
C VAL A 2 -27.22 14.47 1.82
N GLU A 3 -25.96 14.31 1.48
CA GLU A 3 -25.01 13.47 2.20
C GLU A 3 -23.85 14.33 2.72
N LEU A 4 -23.49 14.15 3.99
CA LEU A 4 -22.35 14.85 4.57
C LEU A 4 -21.04 14.24 4.06
N LYS A 5 -20.05 15.10 3.76
CA LYS A 5 -18.68 14.69 3.47
C LYS A 5 -17.75 15.10 4.59
N PHE A 6 -16.87 14.18 4.97
CA PHE A 6 -15.89 14.38 6.03
C PHE A 6 -14.49 14.50 5.42
N LYS A 7 -13.76 15.57 5.75
CA LYS A 7 -12.39 15.74 5.29
C LYS A 7 -11.46 14.75 5.97
N ARG A 8 -11.04 13.74 5.22
CA ARG A 8 -10.18 12.66 5.68
C ARG A 8 -8.70 12.99 5.47
N PHE A 9 -8.33 13.43 4.27
CA PHE A 9 -6.93 13.65 3.89
C PHE A 9 -6.69 15.07 3.35
N THR A 10 -5.55 15.65 3.73
CA THR A 10 -5.10 16.93 3.19
C THR A 10 -4.58 16.79 1.76
N LEU A 11 -4.49 17.90 1.01
CA LEU A 11 -3.87 17.86 -0.32
C LEU A 11 -2.42 17.34 -0.27
N ASN A 12 -1.64 17.76 0.73
CA ASN A 12 -0.26 17.30 0.90
C ASN A 12 -0.18 15.77 1.05
N GLN A 13 -1.01 15.18 1.92
CA GLN A 13 -1.04 13.72 2.13
C GLN A 13 -1.41 12.97 0.86
N ARG A 14 -2.37 13.49 0.08
CA ARG A 14 -2.78 12.88 -1.19
C ARG A 14 -1.69 12.92 -2.24
N ILE A 15 -0.99 14.06 -2.37
CA ILE A 15 0.14 14.19 -3.32
C ILE A 15 1.25 13.20 -2.94
N GLN A 16 1.61 13.13 -1.65
CA GLN A 16 2.61 12.17 -1.17
C GLN A 16 2.19 10.73 -1.46
N HIS A 17 0.93 10.39 -1.20
CA HIS A 17 0.39 9.07 -1.49
C HIS A 17 0.46 8.75 -2.98
N ILE A 18 0.06 9.66 -3.87
CA ILE A 18 0.11 9.48 -5.32
C ILE A 18 1.56 9.24 -5.79
N ILE A 19 2.52 10.05 -5.31
CA ILE A 19 3.94 9.87 -5.66
C ILE A 19 4.45 8.51 -5.19
N PHE A 20 4.14 8.14 -3.93
CA PHE A 20 4.56 6.86 -3.36
C PHE A 20 3.94 5.68 -4.12
N PHE A 21 2.63 5.71 -4.35
CA PHE A 21 1.88 4.71 -5.11
C PHE A 21 2.43 4.53 -6.53
N THR A 22 2.55 5.61 -7.30
CA THR A 22 3.07 5.53 -8.68
C THR A 22 4.51 5.02 -8.70
N SER A 23 5.36 5.46 -7.78
CA SER A 23 6.73 4.96 -7.66
C SER A 23 6.77 3.46 -7.35
N PHE A 24 5.93 3.00 -6.42
CA PHE A 24 5.82 1.60 -6.06
C PHE A 24 5.40 0.72 -7.26
N ILE A 25 4.36 1.15 -8.00
CA ILE A 25 3.90 0.42 -9.19
C ILE A 25 5.01 0.34 -10.25
N LEU A 26 5.71 1.44 -10.51
CA LEU A 26 6.82 1.46 -11.48
C LEU A 26 7.99 0.59 -11.02
N LEU A 27 8.32 0.60 -9.72
CA LEU A 27 9.36 -0.25 -9.14
C LEU A 27 9.02 -1.73 -9.26
N ALA A 28 7.78 -2.13 -8.97
CA ALA A 28 7.32 -3.51 -9.15
C ALA A 28 7.33 -3.92 -10.63
N TYR A 29 6.77 -3.06 -11.50
CA TYR A 29 6.67 -3.31 -12.94
C TYR A 29 8.04 -3.47 -13.59
N THR A 30 8.99 -2.60 -13.25
CA THR A 30 10.36 -2.71 -13.77
C THR A 30 11.14 -3.80 -13.04
N GLY A 31 10.93 -3.97 -11.73
CA GLY A 31 11.62 -4.92 -10.85
C GLY A 31 11.47 -6.38 -11.27
N PHE A 32 10.24 -6.88 -11.29
CA PHE A 32 9.94 -8.30 -11.47
C PHE A 32 10.52 -8.93 -12.76
N PRO A 33 10.52 -8.27 -13.93
CA PRO A 33 11.12 -8.83 -15.14
C PRO A 33 12.61 -9.21 -15.00
N LEU A 34 13.39 -8.54 -14.14
CA LEU A 34 14.78 -8.95 -13.89
C LEU A 34 14.89 -10.20 -13.03
N LYS A 35 13.93 -10.42 -12.13
CA LYS A 35 13.90 -11.61 -11.28
C LYS A 35 13.46 -12.84 -12.06
N PHE A 36 12.60 -12.66 -13.06
CA PHE A 36 11.97 -13.74 -13.81
C PHE A 36 12.27 -13.66 -15.31
N PRO A 37 13.54 -13.69 -15.75
CA PRO A 37 13.91 -13.43 -17.15
C PRO A 37 13.30 -14.42 -18.15
N GLU A 38 13.05 -15.66 -17.72
CA GLU A 38 12.50 -16.74 -18.57
C GLU A 38 10.98 -16.67 -18.76
N GLU A 39 10.29 -15.80 -18.01
CA GLU A 39 8.84 -15.70 -18.10
C GLU A 39 8.38 -14.92 -19.33
N TRP A 40 7.28 -15.38 -19.94
CA TRP A 40 6.74 -14.81 -21.18
C TRP A 40 6.38 -13.32 -21.05
N TRP A 41 6.00 -12.86 -19.86
CA TRP A 41 5.62 -11.47 -19.60
C TRP A 41 6.83 -10.56 -19.38
N SER A 42 7.99 -11.10 -18.97
CA SER A 42 9.17 -10.30 -18.62
C SER A 42 9.73 -9.55 -19.80
N ARG A 43 9.88 -10.24 -20.94
CA ARG A 43 10.35 -9.61 -22.18
C ARG A 43 9.41 -8.50 -22.64
N TRP A 44 8.10 -8.76 -22.62
CA TRP A 44 7.10 -7.76 -22.99
C TRP A 44 7.15 -6.53 -22.06
N MET A 45 7.28 -6.72 -20.74
CA MET A 45 7.36 -5.61 -19.79
C MET A 45 8.64 -4.77 -19.94
N ILE A 46 9.76 -5.39 -20.31
CA ILE A 46 11.01 -4.67 -20.59
C ILE A 46 10.89 -3.89 -21.91
N GLU A 47 10.34 -4.52 -22.96
CA GLU A 47 10.18 -3.89 -24.27
C GLU A 47 9.13 -2.77 -24.26
N SER A 48 8.06 -2.89 -23.47
CA SER A 48 7.00 -1.87 -23.36
C SER A 48 7.51 -0.55 -22.79
N VAL A 49 8.57 -0.59 -21.98
CA VAL A 49 9.26 0.58 -21.46
C VAL A 49 10.47 0.95 -22.31
N GLY A 50 10.66 0.42 -23.52
CA GLY A 50 11.76 0.81 -24.40
C GLY A 50 13.10 0.11 -24.13
N GLY A 51 13.08 -1.07 -23.50
CA GLY A 51 14.25 -1.93 -23.33
C GLY A 51 14.94 -1.81 -21.96
N PHE A 52 16.03 -2.56 -21.80
CA PHE A 52 16.75 -2.70 -20.52
C PHE A 52 17.27 -1.39 -19.95
N ASP A 53 17.81 -0.51 -20.81
CA ASP A 53 18.37 0.78 -20.38
C ASP A 53 17.29 1.67 -19.77
N ASN A 54 16.16 1.82 -20.47
CA ASN A 54 15.07 2.66 -19.97
C ASN A 54 14.34 2.02 -18.78
N ARG A 55 14.19 0.69 -18.76
CA ARG A 55 13.72 -0.04 -17.57
C ARG A 55 14.58 0.29 -16.34
N THR A 56 15.90 0.25 -16.50
CA THR A 56 16.85 0.49 -15.41
C THR A 56 16.77 1.95 -14.94
N PHE A 57 16.70 2.88 -15.88
CA PHE A 57 16.49 4.29 -15.58
C PHE A 57 15.19 4.52 -14.80
N ILE A 58 14.06 3.98 -15.27
CA ILE A 58 12.75 4.10 -14.61
C ILE A 58 12.80 3.51 -13.21
N HIS A 59 13.43 2.34 -13.03
CA HIS A 59 13.54 1.69 -11.73
C HIS A 59 14.32 2.57 -10.74
N HIS A 60 15.51 3.05 -11.13
CA HIS A 60 16.33 3.90 -10.27
C HIS A 60 15.66 5.25 -9.96
N PHE A 61 15.06 5.89 -10.97
CA PHE A 61 14.35 7.16 -10.79
C PHE A 61 13.16 6.99 -9.83
N SER A 62 12.36 5.94 -10.02
CA SER A 62 11.22 5.63 -9.13
C SER A 62 11.69 5.30 -7.72
N GLY A 63 12.83 4.62 -7.57
CA GLY A 63 13.46 4.35 -6.29
C GLY A 63 13.84 5.62 -5.55
N LEU A 64 14.52 6.56 -6.23
CA LEU A 64 14.87 7.86 -5.66
C LEU A 64 13.63 8.69 -5.32
N ALA A 65 12.61 8.69 -6.18
CA ALA A 65 11.36 9.39 -5.92
C ALA A 65 10.64 8.83 -4.67
N MET A 66 10.60 7.51 -4.52
CA MET A 66 10.01 6.86 -3.35
C MET A 66 10.80 7.17 -2.07
N ILE A 67 12.14 7.09 -2.11
CA ILE A 67 12.99 7.47 -0.97
C ILE A 67 12.75 8.95 -0.61
N GLY A 68 12.74 9.83 -1.60
CA GLY A 68 12.55 11.27 -1.41
C GLY A 68 11.21 11.60 -0.76
N VAL A 69 10.09 11.04 -1.27
CA VAL A 69 8.76 11.29 -0.70
C VAL A 69 8.62 10.68 0.70
N SER A 70 9.24 9.52 0.97
CA SER A 70 9.26 8.92 2.31
C SER A 70 10.03 9.78 3.32
N ILE A 71 11.20 10.31 2.94
CA ILE A 71 11.95 11.24 3.81
C ILE A 71 11.13 12.51 4.06
N TYR A 72 10.57 13.10 3.01
CA TYR A 72 9.70 14.26 3.13
C TYR A 72 8.52 14.00 4.07
N HIS A 73 7.85 12.85 3.93
CA HIS A 73 6.73 12.45 4.78
C HIS A 73 7.11 12.44 6.27
N VAL A 74 8.22 11.79 6.60
CA VAL A 74 8.70 11.68 7.98
C VAL A 74 9.09 13.06 8.53
N VAL A 75 9.87 13.84 7.78
CA VAL A 75 10.30 15.19 8.20
C VAL A 75 9.10 16.11 8.41
N TYR A 76 8.13 16.11 7.49
CA TYR A 76 6.90 16.89 7.59
C TYR A 76 6.11 16.57 8.85
N HIS A 77 5.95 15.28 9.17
CA HIS A 77 5.20 14.86 10.34
C HIS A 77 5.94 15.11 11.66
N ILE A 78 7.28 15.05 11.68
CA ILE A 78 8.05 15.38 12.89
C ILE A 78 8.05 16.89 13.16
N LEU A 79 8.25 17.72 12.13
CA LEU A 79 8.51 19.15 12.33
C LEU A 79 7.26 20.03 12.26
N GLU A 80 6.32 19.72 11.36
CA GLU A 80 5.20 20.63 11.09
C GLU A 80 3.88 20.16 11.69
N LYS A 81 3.61 18.84 11.64
CA LYS A 81 2.33 18.27 12.08
C LYS A 81 2.49 16.91 12.75
N PRO A 82 3.01 16.87 13.99
CA PRO A 82 3.06 15.64 14.77
C PRO A 82 1.64 15.09 14.93
N ARG A 83 1.46 13.84 14.49
CA ARG A 83 0.21 13.10 14.52
C ARG A 83 0.43 11.84 15.34
N TYR A 84 -0.08 11.84 16.56
CA TYR A 84 0.07 10.71 17.49
C TYR A 84 -1.04 9.65 17.28
N ASP A 85 -2.11 9.99 16.57
CA ASP A 85 -3.24 9.13 16.22
C ASP A 85 -2.85 7.95 15.31
N ILE A 86 -1.78 8.09 14.51
CA ILE A 86 -1.24 7.01 13.67
C ILE A 86 -0.37 6.02 14.45
N LEU A 87 0.13 6.38 15.63
CA LEU A 87 0.98 5.50 16.41
C LEU A 87 0.19 4.33 17.00
N PHE A 88 0.83 3.17 17.08
CA PHE A 88 0.29 2.02 17.79
C PHE A 88 0.14 2.31 19.28
N ASN A 89 -0.97 1.87 19.86
CA ASN A 89 -1.25 1.92 21.28
C ASN A 89 -1.98 0.64 21.72
N LEU A 90 -2.23 0.48 23.02
CA LEU A 90 -2.84 -0.72 23.58
C LEU A 90 -4.27 -0.99 23.07
N GLN A 91 -5.00 0.04 22.65
CA GLN A 91 -6.33 -0.12 22.04
C GLN A 91 -6.25 -0.88 20.72
N ASP A 92 -5.19 -0.70 19.93
CA ASP A 92 -5.06 -1.39 18.64
C ASP A 92 -4.99 -2.93 18.81
N LEU A 93 -4.44 -3.40 19.93
CA LEU A 93 -4.41 -4.83 20.27
C LEU A 93 -5.79 -5.33 20.70
N GLU A 94 -6.56 -4.52 21.41
CA GLU A 94 -7.92 -4.87 21.81
C GLU A 94 -8.87 -4.88 20.61
N ASP A 95 -8.76 -3.86 19.77
CA ASP A 95 -9.44 -3.74 18.48
C ASP A 95 -9.16 -4.94 17.57
N PHE A 96 -7.90 -5.39 17.50
CA PHE A 96 -7.51 -6.60 16.77
C PHE A 96 -8.20 -7.86 17.32
N LYS A 97 -8.16 -8.05 18.66
CA LYS A 97 -8.83 -9.20 19.30
C LYS A 97 -10.33 -9.18 19.07
N GLN A 98 -10.97 -8.03 19.27
CA GLN A 98 -12.40 -7.87 19.06
C GLN A 98 -12.77 -8.14 17.59
N GLN A 99 -11.95 -7.70 16.63
CA GLN A 99 -12.16 -8.00 15.21
C GLN A 99 -12.12 -9.51 14.94
N ILE A 100 -11.15 -10.23 15.53
CA ILE A 100 -11.08 -11.70 15.42
C ILE A 100 -12.33 -12.34 16.03
N MET A 101 -12.73 -11.93 17.22
CA MET A 101 -13.93 -12.47 17.89
C MET A 101 -15.19 -12.21 17.06
N TYR A 102 -15.31 -11.04 16.43
CA TYR A 102 -16.38 -10.70 15.51
C TYR A 102 -16.38 -11.63 14.28
N TYR A 103 -15.23 -11.80 13.63
CA TYR A 103 -15.12 -12.69 12.45
C TYR A 103 -15.38 -14.16 12.76
N LEU A 104 -14.97 -14.63 13.95
CA LEU A 104 -15.25 -15.98 14.42
C LEU A 104 -16.66 -16.15 15.03
N ARG A 105 -17.48 -15.09 15.02
CA ARG A 105 -18.85 -15.05 15.57
C ARG A 105 -18.93 -15.35 17.07
N TYR A 106 -17.88 -15.02 17.81
CA TYR A 106 -17.87 -15.02 19.27
C TYR A 106 -18.32 -13.67 19.86
N SER A 107 -18.48 -12.64 19.02
CA SER A 107 -19.08 -11.34 19.34
C SER A 107 -19.95 -10.90 18.16
N ASP A 108 -21.10 -10.30 18.44
CA ASP A 108 -21.94 -9.65 17.43
C ASP A 108 -21.53 -8.19 17.18
N GLU A 109 -20.65 -7.64 18.04
CA GLU A 109 -20.21 -6.25 17.97
C GLU A 109 -18.92 -6.11 17.18
N HIS A 110 -19.00 -5.35 16.08
CA HIS A 110 -17.83 -4.91 15.33
C HIS A 110 -17.02 -3.87 16.15
N PRO A 111 -15.67 -3.90 16.11
CA PRO A 111 -14.86 -2.89 16.78
C PRO A 111 -15.22 -1.46 16.34
N LYS A 112 -15.21 -0.54 17.31
CA LYS A 112 -15.44 0.88 17.06
C LYS A 112 -14.11 1.58 16.85
N PHE A 113 -13.70 1.72 15.59
CA PHE A 113 -12.43 2.36 15.29
C PHE A 113 -12.47 3.89 15.41
N GLY A 114 -11.32 4.43 15.79
CA GLY A 114 -11.03 5.86 15.73
C GLY A 114 -10.61 6.30 14.34
N ARG A 115 -9.80 7.35 14.31
CA ARG A 115 -9.28 7.95 13.09
C ARG A 115 -8.56 6.92 12.21
N TYR A 116 -7.71 6.06 12.74
CA TYR A 116 -7.10 4.99 11.96
C TYR A 116 -7.46 3.65 12.60
N THR A 117 -7.80 2.67 11.78
CA THR A 117 -8.01 1.29 12.25
C THR A 117 -6.66 0.63 12.56
N TRP A 118 -6.65 -0.43 13.37
CA TRP A 118 -5.42 -1.20 13.61
C TRP A 118 -4.80 -1.73 12.31
N LYS A 119 -5.64 -2.11 11.33
CA LYS A 119 -5.21 -2.55 9.99
C LYS A 119 -4.49 -1.44 9.23
N GLN A 120 -5.07 -0.25 9.20
CA GLN A 120 -4.47 0.91 8.53
C GLN A 120 -3.13 1.31 9.17
N LYS A 121 -3.01 1.23 10.49
CA LYS A 121 -1.73 1.45 11.17
C LYS A 121 -0.70 0.37 10.82
N PHE A 122 -1.13 -0.90 10.80
CA PHE A 122 -0.28 -2.01 10.39
C PHE A 122 0.24 -1.83 8.96
N GLU A 123 -0.62 -1.47 8.02
CA GLU A 123 -0.22 -1.19 6.63
C GLU A 123 0.69 0.05 6.54
N TYR A 124 0.41 1.11 7.30
CA TYR A 124 1.25 2.31 7.34
C TYR A 124 2.68 2.00 7.79
N PHE A 125 2.84 1.29 8.91
CA PHE A 125 4.15 0.91 9.42
C PHE A 125 4.82 -0.16 8.58
N GLY A 126 4.05 -1.11 8.03
CA GLY A 126 4.54 -2.13 7.11
C GLY A 126 5.12 -1.51 5.84
N ALA A 127 4.39 -0.59 5.20
CA ALA A 127 4.86 0.14 4.03
C ALA A 127 6.08 1.02 4.35
N GLY A 128 6.08 1.70 5.51
CA GLY A 128 7.22 2.50 5.96
C GLY A 128 8.49 1.66 6.18
N PHE A 129 8.35 0.51 6.86
CA PHE A 129 9.44 -0.44 7.07
C PHE A 129 9.96 -1.03 5.76
N GLY A 130 9.06 -1.48 4.88
CA GLY A 130 9.41 -1.99 3.57
C GLY A 130 10.13 -0.93 2.72
N ALA A 131 9.68 0.33 2.75
CA ALA A 131 10.36 1.42 2.05
C ALA A 131 11.80 1.64 2.54
N VAL A 132 12.06 1.50 3.85
CA VAL A 132 13.42 1.59 4.41
C VAL A 132 14.29 0.44 3.91
N ILE A 133 13.80 -0.81 3.99
CA ILE A 133 14.55 -1.98 3.51
C ILE A 133 14.83 -1.87 2.01
N MET A 134 13.80 -1.60 1.21
CA MET A 134 13.91 -1.49 -0.25
C MET A 134 14.84 -0.35 -0.66
N GLY A 135 14.73 0.82 -0.02
CA GLY A 135 15.59 1.97 -0.28
C GLY A 135 17.06 1.66 0.07
N PHE A 136 17.31 1.09 1.24
CA PHE A 136 18.67 0.78 1.68
C PHE A 136 19.31 -0.31 0.81
N THR A 137 18.64 -1.46 0.64
CA THR A 137 19.15 -2.57 -0.17
C THR A 137 19.30 -2.18 -1.65
N GLY A 138 18.37 -1.39 -2.19
CA GLY A 138 18.44 -0.88 -3.56
C GLY A 138 19.64 0.03 -3.79
N LEU A 139 19.97 0.92 -2.85
CA LEU A 139 21.16 1.78 -2.93
C LEU A 139 22.46 0.97 -2.88
N LEU A 140 22.53 -0.07 -2.04
CA LEU A 140 23.69 -0.96 -1.99
C LEU A 140 23.89 -1.71 -3.31
N MET A 141 22.80 -2.18 -3.91
CA MET A 141 22.82 -2.90 -5.18
C MET A 141 23.09 -1.99 -6.38
N TRP A 142 22.73 -0.72 -6.30
CA TRP A 142 22.96 0.23 -7.38
C TRP A 142 24.44 0.56 -7.52
N GLN A 143 25.16 0.78 -6.41
CA GLN A 143 26.60 1.06 -6.42
C GLN A 143 27.37 0.04 -5.57
N PRO A 144 27.46 -1.24 -5.99
CA PRO A 144 27.97 -2.32 -5.16
C PRO A 144 29.46 -2.14 -4.81
N PHE A 145 30.27 -1.59 -5.73
CA PHE A 145 31.69 -1.33 -5.47
C PHE A 145 31.91 -0.21 -4.44
N GLU A 146 31.06 0.81 -4.44
CA GLU A 146 31.08 1.86 -3.42
C GLU A 146 30.57 1.33 -2.07
N ALA A 147 29.51 0.52 -2.08
CA ALA A 147 29.00 -0.15 -0.89
C ALA A 147 30.05 -1.05 -0.24
N MET A 148 30.86 -1.77 -1.03
CA MET A 148 31.92 -2.65 -0.53
C MET A 148 33.05 -1.93 0.22
N LYS A 149 33.15 -0.60 0.13
CA LYS A 149 34.07 0.18 0.97
C LYS A 149 33.63 0.23 2.44
N TYR A 150 32.33 0.02 2.69
CA TYR A 150 31.71 0.10 4.01
C TYR A 150 31.18 -1.25 4.51
N PHE A 151 30.83 -2.15 3.59
CA PHE A 151 30.19 -3.43 3.91
C PHE A 151 30.95 -4.62 3.30
N PRO A 152 31.03 -5.77 4.00
CA PRO A 152 31.55 -7.00 3.39
C PRO A 152 30.72 -7.44 2.18
N ILE A 153 31.34 -8.14 1.23
CA ILE A 153 30.64 -8.66 0.03
C ILE A 153 29.40 -9.51 0.36
N GLY A 154 29.47 -10.32 1.42
CA GLY A 154 28.34 -11.11 1.88
C GLY A 154 27.13 -10.25 2.25
N PHE A 155 27.33 -9.04 2.77
CA PHE A 155 26.24 -8.12 3.09
C PHE A 155 25.57 -7.56 1.82
N VAL A 156 26.36 -7.24 0.78
CA VAL A 156 25.83 -6.79 -0.52
C VAL A 156 25.07 -7.93 -1.22
N GLN A 157 25.52 -9.17 -1.08
CA GLN A 157 24.80 -10.35 -1.59
C GLN A 157 23.48 -10.59 -0.82
N ILE A 158 23.49 -10.46 0.50
CA ILE A 158 22.29 -10.54 1.33
C ILE A 158 21.31 -9.42 0.95
N ALA A 159 21.79 -8.22 0.62
CA ALA A 159 20.93 -7.13 0.17
C ALA A 159 20.11 -7.52 -1.06
N ASN A 160 20.68 -8.25 -2.02
CA ASN A 160 19.94 -8.76 -3.19
C ASN A 160 18.79 -9.71 -2.79
N LEU A 161 19.06 -10.62 -1.85
CA LEU A 161 18.07 -11.56 -1.33
C LEU A 161 16.92 -10.80 -0.65
N PHE A 162 17.24 -9.91 0.30
CA PHE A 162 16.26 -9.13 1.02
C PHE A 162 15.47 -8.20 0.10
N HIS A 163 16.12 -7.54 -0.86
CA HIS A 163 15.44 -6.67 -1.82
C HIS A 163 14.40 -7.45 -2.64
N THR A 164 14.75 -8.66 -3.08
CA THR A 164 13.83 -9.51 -3.85
C THR A 164 12.67 -9.99 -3.00
N TRP A 165 12.94 -10.49 -1.78
CA TRP A 165 11.90 -11.04 -0.91
C TRP A 165 10.97 -9.96 -0.39
N GLU A 166 11.52 -8.81 0.00
CA GLU A 166 10.74 -7.65 0.42
C GLU A 166 9.90 -7.11 -0.74
N ALA A 167 10.42 -7.09 -1.99
CA ALA A 167 9.61 -6.69 -3.14
C ALA A 167 8.38 -7.59 -3.34
N VAL A 168 8.52 -8.91 -3.15
CA VAL A 168 7.39 -9.86 -3.22
C VAL A 168 6.44 -9.63 -2.05
N LEU A 169 6.95 -9.53 -0.82
CA LEU A 169 6.14 -9.32 0.38
C LEU A 169 5.34 -8.01 0.31
N ALA A 170 6.00 -6.91 -0.04
CA ALA A 170 5.38 -5.60 -0.21
C ALA A 170 4.33 -5.62 -1.33
N SER A 171 4.61 -6.31 -2.44
CA SER A 171 3.65 -6.45 -3.55
C SER A 171 2.40 -7.23 -3.12
N ILE A 172 2.55 -8.31 -2.35
CA ILE A 172 1.40 -9.04 -1.79
C ILE A 172 0.64 -8.16 -0.80
N ALA A 173 1.33 -7.51 0.14
CA ALA A 173 0.71 -6.65 1.13
C ALA A 173 -0.09 -5.50 0.49
N VAL A 174 0.44 -4.89 -0.57
CA VAL A 174 -0.24 -3.81 -1.29
C VAL A 174 -1.33 -4.35 -2.21
N PHE A 175 -0.99 -5.20 -3.18
CA PHE A 175 -1.96 -5.62 -4.22
C PHE A 175 -3.06 -6.53 -3.68
N ILE A 176 -2.78 -7.34 -2.66
CA ILE A 176 -3.79 -8.25 -2.09
C ILE A 176 -4.38 -7.65 -0.83
N GLY A 177 -3.57 -7.17 0.12
CA GLY A 177 -4.08 -6.61 1.38
C GLY A 177 -4.74 -5.23 1.19
N HIS A 178 -3.91 -4.23 0.92
CA HIS A 178 -4.34 -2.83 0.89
C HIS A 178 -5.41 -2.54 -0.18
N ILE A 179 -5.23 -3.05 -1.39
CA ILE A 179 -6.21 -2.86 -2.47
C ILE A 179 -7.52 -3.60 -2.17
N TYR A 180 -7.49 -4.75 -1.50
CA TYR A 180 -8.71 -5.43 -1.07
C TYR A 180 -9.46 -4.59 -0.03
N ASP A 181 -8.79 -4.22 1.05
CA ASP A 181 -9.41 -3.53 2.18
C ASP A 181 -9.93 -2.15 1.79
N GLU A 182 -9.10 -1.35 1.10
CA GLU A 182 -9.45 0.06 0.84
C GLU A 182 -10.17 0.28 -0.49
N HIS A 183 -10.07 -0.61 -1.47
CA HIS A 183 -10.65 -0.39 -2.80
C HIS A 183 -11.70 -1.45 -3.19
N PHE A 184 -11.46 -2.74 -2.95
CA PHE A 184 -12.40 -3.80 -3.29
C PHE A 184 -13.61 -3.83 -2.34
N GLY A 185 -13.35 -3.85 -1.03
CA GLY A 185 -14.38 -3.85 0.01
C GLY A 185 -15.23 -2.58 -0.01
N LYS A 186 -14.61 -1.45 -0.35
CA LYS A 186 -15.21 -0.11 -0.32
C LYS A 186 -15.48 0.46 -1.72
N PHE A 187 -15.67 -0.40 -2.71
CA PHE A 187 -15.70 0.04 -4.11
C PHE A 187 -16.90 0.95 -4.44
N PRO A 188 -16.70 2.14 -5.07
CA PRO A 188 -15.42 2.81 -5.31
C PRO A 188 -15.05 3.78 -4.18
N ASN A 189 -13.88 3.57 -3.57
CA ASN A 189 -13.31 4.50 -2.60
C ASN A 189 -12.42 5.53 -3.32
N LEU A 190 -12.81 6.80 -3.23
CA LEU A 190 -12.10 7.92 -3.83
C LEU A 190 -11.52 8.87 -2.79
N SER A 191 -11.48 8.49 -1.51
CA SER A 191 -11.00 9.36 -0.42
C SER A 191 -9.51 9.71 -0.59
N TRP A 192 -8.70 8.81 -1.14
CA TRP A 192 -7.28 9.05 -1.45
C TRP A 192 -7.06 10.08 -2.56
N LEU A 193 -8.05 10.32 -3.44
CA LEU A 193 -8.01 11.35 -4.48
C LEU A 193 -8.71 12.63 -4.07
N THR A 194 -9.94 12.52 -3.55
CA THR A 194 -10.79 13.68 -3.22
C THR A 194 -10.46 14.27 -1.85
N GLY A 195 -9.86 13.50 -0.96
CA GLY A 195 -9.57 13.86 0.41
C GLY A 195 -10.78 13.75 1.33
N ASN A 196 -11.95 13.38 0.81
CA ASN A 196 -13.21 13.33 1.55
C ASN A 196 -13.78 11.91 1.58
N ILE A 197 -14.45 11.57 2.66
CA ILE A 197 -15.16 10.30 2.85
C ILE A 197 -16.67 10.58 3.05
N PRO A 198 -17.58 9.80 2.46
CA PRO A 198 -19.02 9.95 2.68
C PRO A 198 -19.44 9.59 4.11
N GLU A 199 -20.52 10.17 4.60
CA GLU A 199 -21.05 9.94 5.95
C GLU A 199 -21.28 8.47 6.28
N GLU A 200 -21.86 7.72 5.33
CA GLU A 200 -22.18 6.30 5.53
C GLU A 200 -20.91 5.47 5.77
N GLU A 201 -19.89 5.70 4.96
CA GLU A 201 -18.60 5.02 5.09
C GLU A 201 -17.84 5.48 6.34
N MET A 202 -17.89 6.78 6.66
CA MET A 202 -17.32 7.34 7.89
C MET A 202 -17.90 6.69 9.15
N ARG A 203 -19.23 6.53 9.20
CA ARG A 203 -19.93 5.93 10.33
C ARG A 203 -19.65 4.43 10.46
N HIS A 204 -19.44 3.74 9.34
CA HIS A 204 -19.14 2.30 9.32
C HIS A 204 -17.67 2.02 9.68
N GLU A 205 -16.74 2.69 9.01
CA GLU A 205 -15.30 2.42 9.10
C GLU A 205 -14.63 3.13 10.28
N HIS A 206 -15.13 4.32 10.66
CA HIS A 206 -14.54 5.16 11.69
C HIS A 206 -15.59 5.68 12.71
N PRO A 207 -16.32 4.79 13.42
CA PRO A 207 -17.43 5.19 14.29
C PRO A 207 -17.05 6.22 15.36
N LEU A 208 -15.88 6.09 16.00
CA LEU A 208 -15.49 7.02 17.07
C LEU A 208 -15.12 8.41 16.52
N GLU A 209 -14.45 8.47 15.36
CA GLU A 209 -14.16 9.75 14.71
C GLU A 209 -15.46 10.41 14.20
N TYR A 210 -16.41 9.62 13.71
CA TYR A 210 -17.75 10.11 13.35
C TYR A 210 -18.48 10.70 14.56
N GLU A 211 -18.56 9.98 15.68
CA GLU A 211 -19.22 10.44 16.91
C GLU A 211 -18.60 11.73 17.45
N GLU A 212 -17.27 11.84 17.45
CA GLU A 212 -16.55 13.05 17.85
C GLU A 212 -16.86 14.23 16.92
N ALA A 213 -16.83 13.98 15.61
CA ALA A 213 -17.08 15.00 14.62
C ALA A 213 -18.51 15.55 14.74
N MET A 214 -19.52 14.69 14.94
CA MET A 214 -20.91 15.10 15.13
C MET A 214 -21.14 15.92 16.40
N LYS A 215 -20.39 15.63 17.48
CA LYS A 215 -20.44 16.45 18.71
C LYS A 215 -19.86 17.86 18.52
N SER A 216 -18.91 18.03 17.60
CA SER A 216 -18.16 19.28 17.44
C SER A 216 -18.92 20.43 16.74
N GLN A 217 -20.17 20.22 16.29
CA GLN A 217 -21.02 21.18 15.52
C GLN A 217 -20.40 21.79 14.24
N LYS A 218 -19.13 21.53 13.92
CA LYS A 218 -18.42 22.06 12.74
C LYS A 218 -18.93 21.53 11.39
N ILE A 219 -19.73 20.47 11.39
CA ILE A 219 -20.09 19.72 10.18
C ILE A 219 -21.39 20.23 9.52
N ALA A 220 -22.25 20.93 10.26
CA ALA A 220 -23.51 21.48 9.75
C ALA A 220 -23.33 22.66 8.76
N ASN A 221 -22.10 22.96 8.32
CA ASN A 221 -21.84 23.99 7.32
C ASN A 221 -22.31 23.51 5.93
N PRO A 222 -23.08 24.31 5.15
CA PRO A 222 -23.55 23.94 3.82
C PRO A 222 -22.45 23.50 2.83
N GLU A 223 -21.20 23.95 3.01
CA GLU A 223 -20.06 23.53 2.20
C GLU A 223 -19.69 22.03 2.37
N ASN A 224 -20.08 21.41 3.47
CA ASN A 224 -19.84 19.99 3.74
C ASN A 224 -21.00 19.09 3.27
N MET A 225 -22.06 19.70 2.74
CA MET A 225 -23.27 19.04 2.26
C MET A 225 -23.24 18.96 0.74
N GLU A 226 -23.19 17.74 0.20
CA GLU A 226 -23.34 17.53 -1.24
C GLU A 226 -24.64 16.78 -1.55
N HIS A 227 -25.19 17.06 -2.73
CA HIS A 227 -26.28 16.25 -3.24
C HIS A 227 -25.74 14.85 -3.55
N LYS A 228 -26.38 13.82 -2.97
CA LYS A 228 -26.06 12.43 -3.25
C LYS A 228 -26.23 12.17 -4.75
N GLU A 229 -25.10 12.09 -5.44
CA GLU A 229 -25.06 11.82 -6.88
C GLU A 229 -25.64 10.43 -7.12
N HIS A 230 -26.66 10.34 -7.98
CA HIS A 230 -27.19 9.05 -8.38
C HIS A 230 -26.19 8.37 -9.32
N LYS A 231 -25.28 7.59 -8.72
CA LYS A 231 -24.39 6.74 -9.50
C LYS A 231 -25.23 5.76 -10.31
N ASN A 232 -24.99 5.70 -11.61
CA ASN A 232 -25.66 4.74 -12.47
C ASN A 232 -25.24 3.32 -12.05
N ILE A 233 -26.18 2.57 -11.47
CA ILE A 233 -25.95 1.25 -10.87
C ILE A 233 -25.34 0.28 -11.90
N LEU A 234 -25.74 0.37 -13.17
CA LEU A 234 -25.17 -0.46 -14.23
C LEU A 234 -23.70 -0.12 -14.50
N ILE A 235 -23.35 1.17 -14.53
CA ILE A 235 -21.96 1.61 -14.76
C ILE A 235 -21.08 1.22 -13.57
N VAL A 236 -21.54 1.44 -12.33
CA VAL A 236 -20.78 1.07 -11.13
C VAL A 236 -20.66 -0.46 -11.04
N GLY A 237 -21.72 -1.20 -11.33
CA GLY A 237 -21.72 -2.66 -11.34
C GLY A 237 -20.75 -3.22 -12.37
N PHE A 238 -20.79 -2.70 -13.61
CA PHE A 238 -19.83 -3.07 -14.65
C PHE A 238 -18.39 -2.70 -14.29
N GLY A 239 -18.17 -1.50 -13.75
CA GLY A 239 -16.87 -1.05 -13.26
C GLY A 239 -16.31 -1.98 -12.17
N LYS A 240 -17.15 -2.38 -11.20
CA LYS A 240 -16.78 -3.32 -10.14
C LYS A 240 -16.47 -4.71 -10.71
N LEU A 241 -17.21 -5.18 -11.71
CA LEU A 241 -16.94 -6.46 -12.37
C LEU A 241 -15.57 -6.44 -13.07
N VAL A 242 -15.28 -5.42 -13.87
CA VAL A 242 -13.99 -5.26 -14.55
C VAL A 242 -12.85 -5.17 -13.53
N PHE A 243 -13.04 -4.36 -12.48
CA PHE A 243 -12.08 -4.26 -11.38
C PHE A 243 -11.83 -5.62 -10.71
N THR A 244 -12.88 -6.39 -10.45
CA THR A 244 -12.78 -7.73 -9.85
C THR A 244 -11.97 -8.69 -10.72
N ILE A 245 -12.21 -8.71 -12.04
CA ILE A 245 -11.47 -9.57 -12.98
C ILE A 245 -9.98 -9.22 -12.97
N ILE A 246 -9.65 -7.92 -13.04
CA ILE A 246 -8.26 -7.44 -13.02
C ILE A 246 -7.60 -7.76 -11.67
N PHE A 247 -8.31 -7.48 -10.57
CA PHE A 247 -7.83 -7.74 -9.22
C PHE A 247 -7.51 -9.23 -9.01
N LEU A 248 -8.41 -10.13 -9.43
CA LEU A 248 -8.17 -11.58 -9.35
C LEU A 248 -7.00 -12.02 -10.22
N ALA A 249 -6.86 -11.49 -11.44
CA ALA A 249 -5.72 -11.78 -12.29
C ALA A 249 -4.38 -11.37 -11.64
N ILE A 250 -4.33 -10.18 -11.02
CA ILE A 250 -3.15 -9.71 -10.27
C ILE A 250 -2.91 -10.60 -9.05
N CYS A 251 -3.94 -10.98 -8.30
CA CYS A 251 -3.79 -11.88 -7.14
C CYS A 251 -3.20 -13.22 -7.55
N ILE A 252 -3.71 -13.84 -8.61
CA ILE A 252 -3.20 -15.11 -9.14
C ILE A 252 -1.74 -14.96 -9.56
N TRP A 253 -1.40 -13.89 -10.27
CA TRP A 253 -0.03 -13.60 -10.69
C TRP A 253 0.90 -13.39 -9.49
N MET A 254 0.47 -12.66 -8.46
CA MET A 254 1.24 -12.44 -7.23
C MET A 254 1.46 -13.74 -6.44
N VAL A 255 0.45 -14.59 -6.31
CA VAL A 255 0.58 -15.90 -5.67
C VAL A 255 1.55 -16.78 -6.44
N TRP A 256 1.49 -16.77 -7.77
CA TRP A 256 2.43 -17.49 -8.62
C TRP A 256 3.87 -16.97 -8.46
N ILE A 257 4.10 -15.65 -8.46
CA ILE A 257 5.41 -15.05 -8.17
C ILE A 257 5.92 -15.50 -6.80
N SER A 258 5.07 -15.42 -5.78
CA SER A 258 5.42 -15.82 -4.41
C SER A 258 5.82 -17.28 -4.34
N TYR A 259 5.08 -18.15 -5.01
CA TYR A 259 5.40 -19.57 -5.11
C TYR A 259 6.74 -19.79 -5.81
N SER A 260 6.99 -19.11 -6.93
CA SER A 260 8.24 -19.25 -7.69
C SER A 260 9.46 -18.83 -6.87
N VAL A 261 9.39 -17.70 -6.14
CA VAL A 261 10.48 -17.28 -5.24
C VAL A 261 10.66 -18.26 -4.08
N LEU A 262 9.58 -18.77 -3.50
CA LEU A 262 9.65 -19.76 -2.43
C LEU A 262 10.31 -21.06 -2.91
N MET A 263 9.92 -21.55 -4.09
CA MET A 263 10.47 -22.78 -4.66
C MET A 263 11.95 -22.64 -5.02
N GLU A 264 12.35 -21.49 -5.56
CA GLU A 264 13.76 -21.17 -5.78
C GLU A 264 14.53 -21.21 -4.46
N ALA A 265 14.03 -20.53 -3.42
CA ALA A 265 14.66 -20.53 -2.11
C ALA A 265 14.80 -21.93 -1.50
N VAL A 266 13.76 -22.76 -1.60
CA VAL A 266 13.80 -24.15 -1.11
C VAL A 266 14.84 -24.98 -1.87
N LYS A 267 14.89 -24.85 -3.21
CA LYS A 267 15.88 -25.56 -4.02
C LYS A 267 17.30 -25.15 -3.67
N THR A 268 17.56 -23.86 -3.56
CA THR A 268 18.89 -23.30 -3.30
C THR A 268 19.36 -23.57 -1.87
N TYR A 269 18.54 -23.32 -0.85
CA TYR A 269 18.98 -23.30 0.55
C TYR A 269 18.63 -24.56 1.35
N VAL A 270 17.63 -25.34 0.92
CA VAL A 270 17.21 -26.54 1.64
C VAL A 270 17.71 -27.78 0.90
N LEU A 271 17.35 -27.91 -0.37
CA LEU A 271 17.61 -29.11 -1.16
C LEU A 271 19.01 -29.12 -1.78
N HIS A 272 19.70 -27.98 -1.85
CA HIS A 272 21.00 -27.82 -2.51
C HIS A 272 21.00 -28.32 -3.96
N VAL A 273 19.85 -28.19 -4.64
CA VAL A 273 19.69 -28.53 -6.05
C VAL A 273 19.78 -27.23 -6.83
N VAL A 274 20.86 -27.09 -7.60
CA VAL A 274 21.14 -25.94 -8.49
C VAL A 274 20.34 -26.09 -9.78
#